data_AF-A0A926VFY0-F1
#
_entry.id   AF-A0A926VFY0-F1
#
_cell.length_a   1.000
_cell.length_b   1.000
_cell.length_c   1.000
_cell.angle_alpha   90.00
_cell.angle_beta   90.00
_cell.angle_gamma   90.00
#
_symmetry.space_group_name_H-M   'P 1'
#
loop_
_entity.id
_entity.type
_entity.pdbx_description
1 polymer ?
#
loop_
_entity_poly.entity_id
_entity_poly.type
_entity_poly.pdbx_seq_one_letter_code
_entity_poly.pdbx_strand_id
1 'polypeptide(L)'
;MSLPAFESVSQSLSTLEPASEPKPTDSTEGEPADNTTQIRQAQKVRQGALAVFGSTFLTIFLSEMGDKTQVATLLMSAQSQSPWLVFAGASSALVATSLLGCMVGCWLANRISPQMLKKAAGVSLLFIAIQLFWEVAHY
;
A
#
# COMPACT_ATOMS: atom_id res chain seq x y z
N MET A 1 -87.13 -7.65 -7.72
CA MET A 1 -86.43 -7.13 -6.52
C MET A 1 -84.95 -7.43 -6.72
N SER A 2 -84.27 -6.53 -7.42
CA SER A 2 -82.92 -6.68 -8.00
C SER A 2 -81.85 -6.23 -7.00
N LEU A 3 -80.86 -7.07 -6.75
CA LEU A 3 -79.75 -6.79 -5.85
C LEU A 3 -78.72 -5.87 -6.54
N PRO A 4 -78.52 -4.61 -6.10
CA PRO A 4 -77.58 -3.65 -6.70
C PRO A 4 -76.09 -3.93 -6.39
N ALA A 5 -75.79 -5.00 -5.65
CA ALA A 5 -74.43 -5.31 -5.20
C ALA A 5 -73.56 -5.98 -6.29
N PHE A 6 -74.17 -6.63 -7.29
CA PHE A 6 -73.43 -7.44 -8.27
C PHE A 6 -72.79 -6.60 -9.38
N GLU A 7 -73.34 -5.42 -9.67
CA GLU A 7 -72.88 -4.54 -10.75
C GLU A 7 -71.61 -3.77 -10.39
N SER A 8 -71.49 -3.30 -9.13
CA SER A 8 -70.28 -2.63 -8.63
C SER A 8 -69.06 -3.55 -8.55
N VAL A 9 -69.27 -4.85 -8.36
CA VAL A 9 -68.19 -5.85 -8.34
C VAL A 9 -67.67 -6.10 -9.75
N SER A 10 -68.55 -6.20 -10.75
CA SER A 10 -68.15 -6.40 -12.16
C SER A 10 -67.35 -5.21 -12.71
N GLN A 11 -67.67 -4.00 -12.26
CA GLN A 11 -67.00 -2.76 -12.70
C GLN A 11 -65.61 -2.58 -12.07
N SER A 12 -65.40 -3.13 -10.87
CA SER A 12 -64.09 -3.17 -10.19
C SER A 12 -63.16 -4.25 -10.76
N LEU A 13 -63.73 -5.29 -11.39
CA LEU A 13 -62.97 -6.38 -12.02
C LEU A 13 -62.53 -6.05 -13.45
N SER A 14 -63.19 -5.10 -14.14
CA SER A 14 -62.79 -4.65 -15.49
C SER A 14 -61.64 -3.64 -15.51
N THR A 15 -61.32 -3.00 -14.39
CA THR A 15 -60.18 -2.06 -14.26
C THR A 15 -58.88 -2.74 -13.85
N LEU A 16 -58.90 -4.04 -13.54
CA LEU A 16 -57.70 -4.84 -13.33
C LEU A 16 -57.30 -5.52 -14.64
N GLU A 17 -56.87 -4.70 -15.61
CA GLU A 17 -56.03 -5.15 -16.72
C GLU A 17 -54.75 -5.82 -16.16
N PRO A 18 -54.19 -6.82 -16.87
CA PRO A 18 -53.20 -7.73 -16.31
C PRO A 18 -51.87 -7.02 -16.08
N ALA A 19 -51.51 -6.83 -14.82
CA ALA A 19 -50.12 -6.68 -14.45
C ALA A 19 -49.36 -7.92 -14.93
N SER A 20 -48.57 -7.75 -15.99
CA SER A 20 -47.42 -8.57 -16.40
C SER A 20 -47.30 -9.91 -15.67
N GLU A 21 -47.73 -10.99 -16.34
CA GLU A 21 -47.61 -12.38 -15.87
C GLU A 21 -46.24 -12.67 -15.21
N PRO A 22 -46.20 -13.13 -13.95
CA PRO A 22 -45.05 -13.85 -13.46
C PRO A 22 -45.12 -15.29 -13.99
N LYS A 23 -44.19 -15.63 -14.90
CA LYS A 23 -44.01 -16.98 -15.44
C LYS A 23 -43.65 -17.98 -14.32
N PRO A 24 -44.37 -19.10 -14.15
CA PRO A 24 -44.04 -20.10 -13.14
C PRO A 24 -43.19 -21.23 -13.74
N THR A 25 -41.97 -21.43 -13.25
CA THR A 25 -41.22 -22.70 -13.33
C THR A 25 -40.05 -22.60 -12.34
N ASP A 26 -40.23 -23.04 -11.10
CA ASP A 26 -40.04 -24.40 -10.56
C ASP A 26 -38.64 -24.54 -9.93
N SER A 27 -38.59 -25.32 -8.86
CA SER A 27 -37.44 -25.72 -8.03
C SER A 27 -36.76 -24.64 -7.16
N THR A 28 -37.13 -24.68 -5.88
CA THR A 28 -36.20 -24.83 -4.74
C THR A 28 -34.78 -24.32 -4.93
N GLU A 29 -34.48 -23.11 -4.50
CA GLU A 29 -33.11 -22.76 -4.10
C GLU A 29 -33.16 -21.60 -3.11
N GLY A 30 -32.85 -21.91 -1.85
CA GLY A 30 -32.64 -20.89 -0.83
C GLY A 30 -31.51 -19.97 -1.26
N GLU A 31 -31.71 -18.68 -1.05
CA GLU A 31 -30.73 -17.61 -1.23
C GLU A 31 -29.37 -18.01 -0.63
N PRO A 32 -28.32 -18.26 -1.44
CA PRO A 32 -27.01 -18.56 -0.89
C PRO A 32 -26.37 -17.22 -0.52
N ALA A 33 -26.25 -16.97 0.78
CA ALA A 33 -25.44 -15.90 1.32
C ALA A 33 -24.09 -15.84 0.58
N ASP A 34 -23.75 -14.66 0.05
CA ASP A 34 -22.52 -14.32 -0.68
C ASP A 34 -21.26 -14.49 0.18
N ASN A 35 -20.90 -15.74 0.43
CA ASN A 35 -19.69 -16.18 1.10
C ASN A 35 -18.52 -16.28 0.11
N THR A 36 -18.81 -16.34 -1.18
CA THR A 36 -17.83 -16.55 -2.27
C THR A 36 -17.06 -15.26 -2.57
N THR A 37 -17.69 -14.08 -2.43
CA THR A 37 -17.01 -12.78 -2.60
C THR A 37 -16.10 -12.46 -1.41
N GLN A 38 -16.48 -12.83 -0.19
CA GLN A 38 -15.65 -12.65 1.02
C GLN A 38 -14.40 -13.54 1.01
N ILE A 39 -14.50 -14.78 0.54
CA ILE A 39 -13.35 -15.71 0.43
C ILE A 39 -12.34 -15.22 -0.64
N ARG A 40 -12.80 -14.64 -1.75
CA ARG A 40 -11.92 -14.05 -2.77
C ARG A 40 -11.19 -12.80 -2.27
N GLN A 41 -11.84 -11.95 -1.47
CA GLN A 41 -11.20 -10.76 -0.91
C GLN A 41 -10.08 -11.13 0.08
N ALA A 42 -10.30 -12.10 0.98
CA ALA A 42 -9.27 -12.59 1.89
C ALA A 42 -8.06 -13.20 1.16
N GLN A 43 -8.28 -13.94 0.06
CA GLN A 43 -7.20 -14.44 -0.80
C GLN A 43 -6.44 -13.33 -1.52
N LYS A 44 -7.15 -12.30 -2.03
CA LYS A 44 -6.55 -11.17 -2.75
C LYS A 44 -5.67 -10.31 -1.83
N VAL A 45 -6.06 -10.15 -0.57
CA VAL A 45 -5.23 -9.47 0.45
C VAL A 45 -3.93 -10.26 0.72
N ARG A 46 -4.00 -11.59 0.82
CA ARG A 46 -2.80 -12.42 1.05
C ARG A 46 -1.83 -12.43 -0.14
N GLN A 47 -2.36 -12.43 -1.37
CA GLN A 47 -1.55 -12.28 -2.59
C GLN A 47 -0.96 -10.86 -2.71
N GLY A 48 -1.73 -9.83 -2.33
CA GLY A 48 -1.25 -8.45 -2.26
C GLY A 48 -0.12 -8.27 -1.24
N ALA A 49 -0.22 -8.87 -0.06
CA ALA A 49 0.78 -8.75 0.99
C ALA A 49 2.15 -9.34 0.59
N LEU A 50 2.17 -10.54 0.00
CA LEU A 50 3.41 -11.14 -0.49
C LEU A 50 4.01 -10.35 -1.67
N ALA A 51 3.17 -9.83 -2.57
CA ALA A 51 3.62 -8.99 -3.67
C ALA A 51 4.18 -7.63 -3.19
N VAL A 52 3.55 -7.01 -2.20
CA VAL A 52 4.02 -5.76 -1.59
C VAL A 52 5.32 -6.00 -0.81
N PHE A 53 5.40 -7.09 -0.05
CA PHE A 53 6.63 -7.46 0.65
C PHE A 53 7.77 -7.74 -0.33
N GLY A 54 7.53 -8.55 -1.36
CA GLY A 54 8.54 -8.91 -2.35
C GLY A 54 9.02 -7.71 -3.16
N SER A 55 8.11 -6.84 -3.60
CA SER A 55 8.48 -5.61 -4.32
C SER A 55 9.24 -4.64 -3.43
N THR A 56 8.76 -4.38 -2.21
CA THR A 56 9.44 -3.49 -1.26
C THR A 56 10.81 -4.03 -0.86
N PHE A 57 10.91 -5.32 -0.55
CA PHE A 57 12.18 -5.98 -0.26
C PHE A 57 13.13 -5.87 -1.44
N LEU A 58 12.70 -6.20 -2.66
CA LEU A 58 13.57 -6.17 -3.83
C LEU A 58 14.02 -4.74 -4.16
N THR A 59 13.13 -3.75 -4.05
CA THR A 59 13.48 -2.33 -4.24
C THR A 59 14.49 -1.85 -3.21
N ILE A 60 14.27 -2.12 -1.92
CA ILE A 60 15.21 -1.74 -0.85
C ILE A 60 16.52 -2.51 -1.01
N PHE A 61 16.45 -3.82 -1.25
CA PHE A 61 17.61 -4.68 -1.43
C PHE A 61 18.48 -4.22 -2.60
N LEU A 62 17.90 -3.93 -3.78
CA LEU A 62 18.65 -3.39 -4.92
C LEU A 62 19.22 -2.01 -4.63
N SER A 63 18.50 -1.18 -3.87
CA SER A 63 19.00 0.14 -3.45
C SER A 63 20.14 0.05 -2.44
N GLU A 64 20.21 -1.02 -1.66
CA GLU A 64 21.19 -1.25 -0.59
C GLU A 64 22.35 -2.17 -1.02
N MET A 65 22.15 -3.03 -2.02
CA MET A 65 23.18 -3.96 -2.50
C MET A 65 24.33 -3.18 -3.12
N GLY A 66 25.49 -3.24 -2.47
CA GLY A 66 26.66 -2.49 -2.92
C GLY A 66 26.69 -1.04 -2.43
N ASP A 67 25.94 -0.71 -1.37
CA ASP A 67 26.17 0.56 -0.68
C ASP A 67 27.64 0.66 -0.24
N LYS A 68 28.21 1.86 -0.38
CA LYS A 68 29.61 2.14 -0.04
C LYS A 68 29.90 1.80 1.42
N THR A 69 28.89 1.88 2.29
CA THR A 69 29.00 1.48 3.69
C THR A 69 29.26 -0.03 3.86
N GLN A 70 28.71 -0.89 3.00
CA GLN A 70 28.96 -2.33 3.03
C GLN A 70 30.41 -2.66 2.66
N VAL A 71 30.94 -2.03 1.60
CA VAL A 71 32.33 -2.19 1.18
C VAL A 71 33.29 -1.61 2.22
N ALA A 72 32.98 -0.44 2.78
CA ALA A 72 33.79 0.18 3.83
C ALA A 72 33.85 -0.70 5.10
N THR A 73 32.72 -1.26 5.53
CA THR A 73 32.65 -2.17 6.69
C THR A 73 33.41 -3.46 6.42
N LEU A 74 33.29 -4.03 5.22
CA LEU A 74 34.01 -5.23 4.80
C LEU A 74 35.53 -4.99 4.78
N LEU A 75 35.99 -3.89 4.19
CA LEU A 75 37.41 -3.52 4.16
C LEU A 75 37.97 -3.26 5.57
N MET A 76 37.21 -2.57 6.42
CA MET A 76 37.60 -2.32 7.80
C MET A 76 37.66 -3.62 8.61
N SER A 77 36.73 -4.54 8.37
CA SER A 77 36.73 -5.88 8.98
C SER A 77 37.88 -6.75 8.46
N ALA A 78 38.24 -6.64 7.18
CA ALA A 78 39.32 -7.41 6.57
C ALA A 78 40.71 -6.96 7.04
N GLN A 79 40.87 -5.66 7.36
CA GLN A 79 42.14 -5.12 7.88
C GLN A 79 42.25 -5.20 9.40
N SER A 80 41.14 -5.37 10.14
CA SER A 80 41.16 -5.49 11.59
C SER A 80 41.53 -6.91 12.03
N GLN A 81 42.46 -7.01 12.99
CA GLN A 81 42.78 -8.27 13.69
C GLN A 81 41.60 -8.79 14.52
N SER A 82 40.55 -7.99 14.72
CA SER A 82 39.34 -8.35 15.44
C SER A 82 38.07 -7.89 14.69
N PRO A 83 37.42 -8.78 13.91
CA PRO A 83 36.21 -8.42 13.14
C PRO A 83 35.02 -8.04 14.04
N TRP A 84 34.96 -8.60 15.25
CA TRP A 84 33.92 -8.29 16.24
C TRP A 84 33.95 -6.82 16.70
N LEU A 85 35.15 -6.22 16.80
CA LEU A 85 35.30 -4.84 17.24
C LEU A 85 34.86 -3.86 16.15
N VAL A 86 35.11 -4.20 14.88
CA VAL A 86 34.62 -3.45 13.72
C VAL A 86 33.10 -3.52 13.64
N PHE A 87 32.52 -4.70 13.84
CA PHE A 87 31.07 -4.86 13.89
C PHE A 87 30.43 -4.00 14.98
N ALA A 88 30.98 -4.04 16.20
CA ALA A 88 30.48 -3.24 17.31
C ALA A 88 30.63 -1.72 17.05
N GLY A 89 31.76 -1.30 16.48
CA GLY A 89 32.01 0.09 16.10
C GLY A 89 31.06 0.59 15.02
N ALA A 90 30.92 -0.15 13.91
CA ALA A 90 30.01 0.18 12.82
C ALA A 90 28.55 0.19 13.28
N SER A 91 28.13 -0.79 14.08
CA SER A 91 26.77 -0.86 14.66
C SER A 91 26.49 0.33 15.58
N SER A 92 27.45 0.70 16.45
CA SER A 92 27.32 1.85 17.35
C SER A 92 27.27 3.16 16.57
N ALA A 93 28.11 3.30 15.52
CA ALA A 93 28.10 4.47 14.65
C ALA A 93 26.78 4.62 13.89
N LEU A 94 26.20 3.52 13.41
CA LEU A 94 24.90 3.51 12.76
C LEU A 94 23.81 3.98 13.72
N VAL A 95 23.73 3.39 14.91
CA VAL A 95 22.75 3.76 15.94
C VAL A 95 22.90 5.23 16.33
N ALA A 96 24.12 5.70 16.57
CA ALA A 96 24.39 7.09 16.92
C ALA A 96 23.96 8.05 15.81
N THR A 97 24.30 7.72 14.56
CA THR A 97 23.94 8.54 13.39
C THR A 97 22.43 8.56 13.17
N SER A 98 21.75 7.42 13.29
CA SER A 98 20.29 7.35 13.19
C SER A 98 19.60 8.14 14.31
N LEU A 99 20.12 8.09 15.54
CA LEU A 99 19.57 8.86 16.66
C LEU A 99 19.73 10.37 16.43
N LEU A 100 20.92 10.80 16.00
CA LEU A 100 21.18 12.20 15.61
C LEU A 100 20.27 12.64 14.48
N GLY A 101 20.13 11.82 13.43
CA GLY A 101 19.25 12.09 12.29
C GLY A 101 17.78 12.20 12.70
N CYS A 102 17.31 11.33 13.59
CA CYS A 102 15.94 11.38 14.12
C CYS A 102 15.72 12.63 14.97
N MET A 103 16.65 12.96 15.87
CA MET A 103 16.56 14.16 16.71
C MET A 103 16.51 15.44 15.87
N VAL A 104 17.40 15.57 14.89
CA VAL A 104 17.42 16.70 13.95
C VAL A 104 16.16 16.70 13.08
N GLY A 105 15.74 15.54 12.59
CA GLY A 105 14.54 15.38 11.76
C GLY A 105 13.26 15.79 12.48
N CYS A 106 13.08 15.35 13.74
CA CYS A 106 11.95 15.75 14.57
C CYS A 106 11.98 17.25 14.89
N TRP A 107 13.16 17.80 15.22
CA TRP A 107 13.32 19.23 15.47
C TRP A 107 12.96 20.06 14.22
N LEU A 108 13.40 19.62 13.05
CA LEU A 108 13.14 20.27 11.78
C LEU A 108 11.67 20.16 11.37
N ALA A 109 11.06 18.99 11.56
CA ALA A 109 9.65 18.75 11.26
C ALA A 109 8.70 19.58 12.15
N ASN A 110 9.08 19.86 13.39
CA ASN A 110 8.30 20.72 14.30
C ASN A 110 8.43 22.21 13.98
N ARG A 111 9.50 22.64 13.30
CA ARG A 111 9.76 24.06 12.97
C ARG A 111 9.35 24.44 11.55
N ILE A 112 9.33 23.50 10.61
CA ILE A 112 9.18 23.76 9.17
C ILE A 112 7.90 23.11 8.63
N SER A 113 7.18 23.84 7.77
CA SER A 113 5.97 23.31 7.14
C SER A 113 6.29 22.10 6.24
N PRO A 114 5.41 21.09 6.17
CA PRO A 114 5.65 19.86 5.40
C PRO A 114 5.84 20.13 3.88
N GLN A 115 5.31 21.25 3.38
CA GLN A 115 5.51 21.66 1.99
C GLN A 115 6.94 22.12 1.72
N MET A 116 7.54 22.87 2.65
CA MET A 116 8.93 23.30 2.54
C MET A 116 9.89 22.12 2.69
N LEU A 117 9.59 21.16 3.56
CA LEU A 117 10.42 19.96 3.73
C LEU A 117 10.44 19.10 2.46
N LYS A 118 9.28 18.92 1.80
CA LYS A 118 9.20 18.22 0.51
C LYS A 118 9.98 18.92 -0.60
N LYS A 119 9.85 20.26 -0.69
CA LYS A 119 10.63 21.06 -1.64
C LYS A 119 12.13 20.95 -1.36
N ALA A 120 12.54 21.06 -0.10
CA ALA A 120 13.93 20.93 0.30
C ALA A 120 14.52 19.58 -0.10
N ALA A 121 13.81 18.48 0.21
CA ALA A 121 14.23 17.12 -0.17
C ALA A 121 14.36 16.94 -1.69
N GLY A 122 13.43 17.50 -2.47
CA GLY A 122 13.51 17.46 -3.94
C GLY A 122 14.70 18.26 -4.48
N VAL A 123 14.94 19.46 -3.94
CA VAL A 123 16.07 20.31 -4.34
C VAL A 123 17.41 19.68 -3.97
N SER A 124 17.54 19.09 -2.78
CA SER A 124 18.77 18.41 -2.39
C SER A 124 19.04 17.15 -3.22
N LEU A 125 18.00 16.38 -3.57
CA LEU A 125 18.15 15.26 -4.52
C LEU A 125 18.59 15.73 -5.90
N LEU A 126 17.99 16.80 -6.43
CA LEU A 126 18.39 17.36 -7.72
C LEU A 126 19.84 17.87 -7.70
N PHE A 127 20.24 18.51 -6.59
CA PHE A 127 21.60 18.99 -6.40
C PHE A 127 22.62 17.84 -6.42
N ILE A 128 22.34 16.75 -5.69
CA ILE A 128 23.19 15.55 -5.69
C ILE A 128 23.23 14.93 -7.09
N ALA A 129 22.10 14.87 -7.80
CA ALA A 129 22.05 14.32 -9.16
C ALA A 129 22.90 15.15 -10.15
N ILE A 130 22.84 16.48 -10.08
CA ILE A 130 23.65 17.37 -10.91
C ILE A 130 25.13 17.21 -10.60
N GLN A 131 25.50 17.17 -9.32
CA GLN A 131 26.89 16.95 -8.89
C GLN A 131 27.44 15.63 -9.44
N LEU A 132 26.68 14.55 -9.29
CA LEU A 132 27.08 13.24 -9.79
C LEU A 132 27.18 13.22 -11.33
N PHE A 133 26.25 13.87 -12.03
CA PHE A 133 26.32 14.00 -13.49
C PHE A 133 27.54 14.79 -13.95
N TRP A 134 27.88 15.87 -13.25
CA TRP A 134 29.07 16.68 -13.55
C TRP A 134 30.36 15.89 -13.33
N GLU A 135 30.48 15.17 -12.22
CA GLU A 135 31.64 14.32 -11.91
C GLU A 135 31.82 13.23 -12.98
N VAL A 136 30.73 12.62 -13.43
CA VAL A 136 30.73 11.61 -14.52
C VAL A 136 31.07 12.23 -15.87
N ALA A 137 30.60 13.45 -16.17
CA ALA A 137 30.86 14.14 -17.44
C ALA A 137 32.28 14.74 -17.54
N HIS A 138 32.98 14.89 -16.41
CA HIS A 138 34.36 15.36 -16.34
C HIS A 138 35.38 14.26 -16.04
N TYR A 139 34.94 13.00 -16.06
CA TYR A 139 35.79 11.81 -16.09
C TYR A 139 35.90 11.25 -17.52
#